data_AF-A0AAD0URR3-F1
#
_entry.id   AF-A0AAD0URR3-F1
#
_cell.length_a   1.000
_cell.length_b   1.000
_cell.length_c   1.000
_cell.angle_alpha   90.00
_cell.angle_beta   90.00
_cell.angle_gamma   90.00
#
_symmetry.space_group_name_H-M   'P 1'
#
loop_
_entity.id
_entity.type
_entity.pdbx_description
1 polymer ?
#
loop_
_entity_poly.entity_id
_entity_poly.type
_entity_poly.pdbx_seq_one_letter_code
_entity_poly.pdbx_strand_id
1 'polypeptide(L)'
;MKNIRYQNDNISQYFNQNRIRWEQFYESEKKIIGRLPIDPEKEVLDIGCGCGGLGLALKEKFGLEKYTGVEINVQAAEAGRTMNPNAEILCGDILDLTKTSLKEKEYDVVFSLSCVDWNVQYLDMLNAAWKHVKPGGYFISTFRLTNLDGCNDMKRSYQYINYEGVREGEKASYVVLNASELFQQLKKFEPKAVNAFGYWGAPSSTAITPYETLCFVAFSIQKRIVGDDNSITFDLTLPEEILKGIDVKTQ
;
A
#
# COMPACT_ATOMS: atom_id res chain seq x y z
N MET A 1 19.69 -0.28 -4.67
CA MET A 1 19.42 1.04 -5.30
C MET A 1 18.47 1.79 -4.39
N LYS A 2 18.56 3.13 -4.33
CA LYS A 2 17.58 3.94 -3.58
C LYS A 2 16.23 3.99 -4.30
N ASN A 3 15.15 4.33 -3.60
CA ASN A 3 13.87 4.63 -4.23
C ASN A 3 13.99 5.81 -5.21
N ILE A 4 13.18 5.76 -6.26
CA ILE A 4 13.23 6.73 -7.37
C ILE A 4 12.40 7.95 -6.98
N ARG A 5 12.99 9.14 -7.10
CA ARG A 5 12.29 10.41 -6.93
C ARG A 5 11.79 10.91 -8.28
N TYR A 6 10.49 10.75 -8.52
CA TYR A 6 9.82 11.25 -9.72
C TYR A 6 9.76 12.77 -9.74
N GLN A 7 10.06 13.37 -10.89
CA GLN A 7 10.20 14.82 -11.05
C GLN A 7 9.02 15.46 -11.80
N ASN A 8 8.26 14.69 -12.57
CA ASN A 8 7.11 15.22 -13.29
C ASN A 8 5.91 15.47 -12.35
N ASP A 9 4.91 16.17 -12.87
CA ASP A 9 3.66 16.47 -12.19
C ASP A 9 2.52 15.51 -12.55
N ASN A 10 2.78 14.44 -13.32
CA ASN A 10 1.75 13.48 -13.73
C ASN A 10 1.05 12.85 -12.52
N ILE A 11 1.79 12.56 -11.44
CA ILE A 11 1.24 12.06 -10.18
C ILE A 11 0.27 13.08 -9.58
N SER A 12 0.68 14.35 -9.51
CA SER A 12 -0.14 15.39 -8.89
C SER A 12 -1.37 15.73 -9.72
N GLN A 13 -1.23 15.81 -11.04
CA GLN A 13 -2.32 16.03 -11.99
C GLN A 13 -3.37 14.92 -11.93
N TYR A 14 -2.95 13.65 -11.79
CA TYR A 14 -3.89 12.53 -11.71
C TYR A 14 -4.57 12.45 -10.34
N PHE A 15 -3.80 12.40 -9.25
CA PHE A 15 -4.34 12.14 -7.91
C PHE A 15 -5.01 13.34 -7.25
N ASN A 16 -4.93 14.54 -7.85
CA ASN A 16 -5.73 15.68 -7.38
C ASN A 16 -7.24 15.55 -7.71
N GLN A 17 -7.59 14.63 -8.61
CA GLN A 17 -8.97 14.40 -9.07
C GLN A 17 -9.42 12.93 -8.91
N ASN A 18 -8.47 12.00 -8.81
CA ASN A 18 -8.71 10.57 -8.73
C ASN A 18 -8.35 10.03 -7.34
N ARG A 19 -9.11 9.02 -6.88
CA ARG A 19 -8.95 8.41 -5.54
C ARG A 19 -9.07 9.41 -4.38
N ILE A 20 -9.96 10.38 -4.53
CA ILE A 20 -10.30 11.40 -3.53
C ILE A 20 -11.64 11.14 -2.83
N ARG A 21 -12.47 10.25 -3.40
CA ARG A 21 -13.76 9.80 -2.85
C ARG A 21 -13.79 8.29 -2.69
N TRP A 22 -14.56 7.80 -1.73
CA TRP A 22 -14.64 6.38 -1.40
C TRP A 22 -14.92 5.48 -2.61
N GLU A 23 -15.82 5.89 -3.50
CA GLU A 23 -16.27 5.10 -4.65
C GLU A 23 -15.15 4.89 -5.69
N GLN A 24 -14.14 5.76 -5.69
CA GLN A 24 -13.01 5.71 -6.62
C GLN A 24 -11.93 4.70 -6.21
N PHE A 25 -11.99 4.15 -4.99
CA PHE A 25 -11.06 3.12 -4.53
C PHE A 25 -11.43 1.74 -5.10
N TYR A 26 -10.42 0.90 -5.28
CA TYR A 26 -10.62 -0.45 -5.82
C TYR A 26 -11.47 -1.29 -4.87
N GLU A 27 -12.18 -2.28 -5.42
CA GLU A 27 -13.07 -3.15 -4.63
C GLU A 27 -12.34 -3.87 -3.49
N SER A 28 -11.10 -4.32 -3.73
CA SER A 28 -10.26 -4.96 -2.72
C SER A 28 -9.94 -4.01 -1.56
N GLU A 29 -9.60 -2.77 -1.87
CA GLU A 29 -9.31 -1.73 -0.87
C GLU A 29 -10.57 -1.41 -0.07
N LYS A 30 -11.70 -1.14 -0.73
CA LYS A 30 -12.96 -0.82 -0.05
C LYS A 30 -13.41 -1.94 0.89
N LYS A 31 -13.29 -3.20 0.48
CA LYS A 31 -13.65 -4.36 1.32
C LYS A 31 -12.74 -4.53 2.53
N ILE A 32 -11.44 -4.33 2.36
CA ILE A 32 -10.49 -4.43 3.47
C ILE A 32 -10.63 -3.26 4.42
N ILE A 33 -10.65 -2.03 3.90
CA ILE A 33 -10.74 -0.80 4.69
C ILE A 33 -12.08 -0.75 5.45
N GLY A 34 -13.18 -1.17 4.83
CA GLY A 34 -14.50 -1.17 5.46
C GLY A 34 -14.65 -2.10 6.67
N ARG A 35 -13.67 -2.97 6.94
CA ARG A 35 -13.64 -3.86 8.12
C ARG A 35 -12.74 -3.33 9.24
N LEU A 36 -12.02 -2.23 9.02
CA LEU A 36 -11.09 -1.67 10.00
C LEU A 36 -11.85 -0.82 11.02
N PRO A 37 -11.36 -0.76 12.28
CA PRO A 37 -11.93 0.11 13.31
C PRO A 37 -11.42 1.54 13.11
N ILE A 38 -11.79 2.19 12.00
CA ILE A 38 -11.48 3.60 11.73
C ILE A 38 -12.61 4.47 12.25
N ASP A 39 -12.25 5.46 13.06
CA ASP A 39 -13.14 6.42 13.69
C ASP A 39 -12.37 7.76 13.91
N PRO A 40 -13.03 8.82 14.40
CA PRO A 40 -12.38 10.12 14.61
C PRO A 40 -11.21 10.13 15.60
N GLU A 41 -11.10 9.13 16.49
CA GLU A 41 -10.03 9.05 17.48
C GLU A 41 -8.75 8.38 16.93
N LYS A 42 -8.86 7.67 15.80
CA LYS A 42 -7.73 6.96 15.17
C LYS A 42 -6.74 7.89 14.49
N GLU A 43 -5.48 7.48 14.54
CA GLU A 43 -4.38 8.12 13.82
C GLU A 43 -3.93 7.24 12.66
N VAL A 44 -3.85 7.86 11.48
CA VAL A 44 -3.50 7.18 10.23
C VAL A 44 -2.19 7.71 9.67
N LEU A 45 -1.32 6.80 9.23
CA LEU A 45 -0.19 7.09 8.35
C LEU A 45 -0.47 6.52 6.96
N ASP A 46 -0.30 7.31 5.91
CA ASP A 46 -0.45 6.88 4.51
C ASP A 46 0.86 7.06 3.74
N ILE A 47 1.50 5.93 3.40
CA ILE A 47 2.81 5.87 2.75
C ILE A 47 2.63 5.81 1.24
N GLY A 48 3.13 6.84 0.55
CA GLY A 48 2.86 7.09 -0.87
C GLY A 48 1.47 7.66 -1.07
N CYS A 49 1.13 8.72 -0.33
CA CYS A 49 -0.22 9.24 -0.29
C CYS A 49 -0.66 9.93 -1.58
N GLY A 50 0.24 10.16 -2.55
CA GLY A 50 -0.02 11.01 -3.70
C GLY A 50 -0.48 12.40 -3.23
N CYS A 51 -1.66 12.83 -3.67
CA CYS A 51 -2.28 14.08 -3.23
C CYS A 51 -3.16 13.94 -1.96
N GLY A 52 -2.99 12.89 -1.15
CA GLY A 52 -3.70 12.72 0.12
C GLY A 52 -5.19 12.37 -0.01
N GLY A 53 -5.62 11.88 -1.17
CA GLY A 53 -7.03 11.57 -1.46
C GLY A 53 -7.64 10.51 -0.53
N LEU A 54 -6.84 9.56 -0.04
CA LEU A 54 -7.29 8.59 0.97
C LEU A 54 -7.74 9.28 2.27
N GLY A 55 -7.00 10.29 2.73
CA GLY A 55 -7.37 11.05 3.92
C GLY A 55 -8.74 11.73 3.78
N LEU A 56 -9.05 12.28 2.61
CA LEU A 56 -10.35 12.87 2.31
C LEU A 56 -11.47 11.81 2.34
N ALA A 57 -11.27 10.67 1.66
CA ALA A 57 -12.25 9.59 1.61
C ALA A 57 -12.50 8.96 3.00
N LEU A 58 -11.45 8.80 3.82
CA LEU A 58 -11.58 8.29 5.19
C LEU A 58 -12.29 9.29 6.10
N LYS A 59 -12.01 10.59 5.94
CA LYS A 59 -12.73 11.64 6.66
C LYS A 59 -14.22 11.64 6.32
N GLU A 60 -14.56 11.64 5.04
CA GLU A 60 -15.95 11.63 4.58
C GLU A 60 -16.71 10.39 5.09
N LYS A 61 -16.09 9.21 5.01
CA LYS A 61 -16.77 7.95 5.32
C LYS A 61 -16.80 7.58 6.79
N PHE A 62 -15.72 7.83 7.52
CA PHE A 62 -15.51 7.34 8.89
C PHE A 62 -15.29 8.46 9.91
N GLY A 63 -15.27 9.73 9.48
CA GLY A 63 -15.03 10.87 10.36
C GLY A 63 -13.57 10.99 10.83
N LEU A 64 -12.61 10.37 10.13
CA LEU A 64 -11.19 10.46 10.48
C LEU A 64 -10.71 11.92 10.50
N GLU A 65 -10.05 12.33 11.59
CA GLU A 65 -9.50 13.68 11.74
C GLU A 65 -7.96 13.73 11.71
N LYS A 66 -7.28 12.66 12.15
CA LYS A 66 -5.81 12.64 12.26
C LYS A 66 -5.17 11.81 11.15
N TYR A 67 -4.78 12.49 10.08
CA TYR A 67 -4.16 11.88 8.91
C TYR A 67 -2.77 12.47 8.65
N THR A 68 -1.75 11.61 8.61
CA THR A 68 -0.40 11.93 8.16
C THR A 68 -0.13 11.23 6.84
N GLY A 69 0.23 11.98 5.80
CA GLY A 69 0.65 11.44 4.50
C GLY A 69 2.15 11.58 4.28
N VAL A 70 2.77 10.60 3.62
CA VAL A 70 4.16 10.65 3.14
C VAL A 70 4.17 10.51 1.63
N GLU A 71 4.78 11.47 0.93
CA GLU A 71 4.90 11.44 -0.53
C GLU A 71 6.30 11.89 -0.97
N ILE A 72 6.90 11.15 -1.91
CA ILE A 72 8.27 11.40 -2.36
C ILE A 72 8.33 12.45 -3.49
N ASN A 73 7.26 12.58 -4.27
CA ASN A 73 7.11 13.59 -5.32
C ASN A 73 6.65 14.93 -4.71
N VAL A 74 7.45 15.97 -4.95
CA VAL A 74 7.25 17.29 -4.33
C VAL A 74 5.92 17.91 -4.74
N GLN A 75 5.58 17.85 -6.02
CA GLN A 75 4.37 18.45 -6.57
C GLN A 75 3.10 17.76 -6.05
N ALA A 76 3.12 16.44 -5.89
CA ALA A 76 2.00 15.69 -5.31
C ALA A 76 1.84 15.98 -3.82
N ALA A 77 2.94 16.08 -3.07
CA ALA A 77 2.91 16.47 -1.66
C ALA A 77 2.36 17.89 -1.47
N GLU A 78 2.76 18.84 -2.32
CA GLU A 78 2.22 20.21 -2.31
C GLU A 78 0.73 20.25 -2.64
N ALA A 79 0.30 19.56 -3.69
CA ALA A 79 -1.11 19.43 -4.04
C ALA A 79 -1.94 18.82 -2.89
N GLY A 80 -1.39 17.81 -2.21
CA GLY A 80 -2.04 17.19 -1.04
C GLY A 80 -2.24 18.17 0.13
N ARG A 81 -1.25 19.03 0.41
CA ARG A 81 -1.40 20.10 1.43
C ARG A 81 -2.49 21.10 1.05
N THR A 82 -2.63 21.42 -0.23
CA THR A 82 -3.70 22.30 -0.72
C THR A 82 -5.07 21.65 -0.62
N MET A 83 -5.19 20.36 -0.97
CA MET A 83 -6.46 19.63 -0.97
C MET A 83 -6.98 19.33 0.43
N ASN A 84 -6.09 19.05 1.38
CA ASN A 84 -6.45 18.83 2.78
C ASN A 84 -5.54 19.65 3.71
N PRO A 85 -5.87 20.93 3.96
CA PRO A 85 -5.06 21.79 4.83
C PRO A 85 -4.96 21.31 6.29
N ASN A 86 -5.85 20.40 6.72
CA ASN A 86 -5.85 19.84 8.07
C ASN A 86 -4.96 18.59 8.20
N ALA A 87 -4.48 18.03 7.09
CA ALA A 87 -3.58 16.87 7.09
C ALA A 87 -2.13 17.27 7.32
N GLU A 88 -1.35 16.40 7.97
CA GLU A 88 0.11 16.50 8.01
C GLU A 88 0.69 15.80 6.78
N ILE A 89 1.12 16.53 5.75
CA ILE A 89 1.78 15.93 4.58
C ILE A 89 3.28 16.16 4.62
N LEU A 90 4.04 15.07 4.73
CA LEU A 90 5.49 15.04 4.75
C LEU A 90 6.02 14.71 3.35
N CYS A 91 6.88 15.59 2.82
CA CYS A 91 7.52 15.35 1.53
C CYS A 91 8.86 14.62 1.74
N GLY A 92 9.00 13.40 1.25
CA GLY A 92 10.25 12.64 1.34
C GLY A 92 10.08 11.13 1.14
N ASP A 93 11.20 10.43 1.18
CA ASP A 93 11.22 8.97 1.20
C ASP A 93 10.88 8.50 2.62
N ILE A 94 9.94 7.57 2.75
CA ILE A 94 9.58 6.96 4.04
C ILE A 94 10.80 6.41 4.77
N LEU A 95 11.77 5.81 4.06
CA LEU A 95 12.97 5.21 4.67
C LEU A 95 13.89 6.24 5.33
N ASP A 96 13.83 7.49 4.87
CA ASP A 96 14.55 8.62 5.48
C ASP A 96 13.70 9.26 6.59
N LEU A 97 12.40 9.45 6.35
CA LEU A 97 11.48 10.08 7.32
C LEU A 97 11.27 9.25 8.59
N THR A 98 11.28 7.92 8.51
CA THR A 98 11.26 7.00 9.67
C THR A 98 12.43 7.25 10.63
N LYS A 99 13.52 7.87 10.17
CA LYS A 99 14.70 8.21 10.98
C LYS A 99 14.68 9.64 11.52
N THR A 100 13.79 10.49 10.98
CA THR A 100 13.71 11.92 11.28
C THR A 100 12.30 12.29 11.74
N SER A 101 11.45 12.85 10.88
CA SER A 101 10.14 13.42 11.23
C SER A 101 9.12 12.39 11.74
N LEU A 102 9.30 11.12 11.40
CA LEU A 102 8.46 10.01 11.87
C LEU A 102 9.16 9.15 12.93
N LYS A 103 10.35 9.54 13.41
CA LYS A 103 11.07 8.76 14.40
C LYS A 103 10.18 8.49 15.62
N GLU A 104 10.09 7.22 16.00
CA GLU A 104 9.32 6.74 17.17
C GLU A 104 7.81 7.01 17.13
N LYS A 105 7.27 7.56 16.02
CA LYS A 105 5.83 7.68 15.82
C LYS A 105 5.22 6.32 15.46
N GLU A 106 4.08 6.02 16.04
CA GLU A 106 3.26 4.87 15.69
C GLU A 106 1.81 5.31 15.45
N TYR A 107 1.09 4.56 14.64
CA TYR A 107 -0.25 4.86 14.16
C TYR A 107 -1.18 3.68 14.38
N ASP A 108 -2.46 3.96 14.59
CA ASP A 108 -3.49 2.92 14.73
C ASP A 108 -3.65 2.14 13.43
N VAL A 109 -3.52 2.84 12.31
CA VAL A 109 -3.61 2.26 10.97
C VAL A 109 -2.52 2.86 10.07
N VAL A 110 -1.74 2.00 9.42
CA VAL A 110 -0.74 2.37 8.42
C VAL A 110 -1.21 1.87 7.06
N PHE A 111 -1.28 2.74 6.06
CA PHE A 111 -1.58 2.40 4.68
C PHE A 111 -0.34 2.47 3.80
N SER A 112 -0.30 1.59 2.81
CA SER A 112 0.51 1.75 1.61
C SER A 112 -0.23 1.14 0.42
N LEU A 113 -1.07 1.96 -0.21
CA LEU A 113 -1.91 1.57 -1.34
C LEU A 113 -1.23 1.95 -2.65
N SER A 114 -0.99 0.96 -3.52
CA SER A 114 -0.35 1.15 -4.84
C SER A 114 0.99 1.91 -4.79
N CYS A 115 1.76 1.74 -3.70
CA CYS A 115 3.00 2.46 -3.47
C CYS A 115 4.20 1.51 -3.28
N VAL A 116 4.17 0.58 -2.33
CA VAL A 116 5.32 -0.30 -2.03
C VAL A 116 5.78 -1.10 -3.25
N ASP A 117 4.86 -1.53 -4.12
CA ASP A 117 5.15 -2.31 -5.32
C ASP A 117 5.60 -1.45 -6.52
N TRP A 118 5.69 -0.12 -6.35
CA TRP A 118 6.29 0.82 -7.30
C TRP A 118 7.74 1.17 -6.97
N ASN A 119 8.28 0.62 -5.88
CA ASN A 119 9.56 1.03 -5.33
C ASN A 119 10.61 -0.07 -5.39
N VAL A 120 11.86 0.35 -5.58
CA VAL A 120 13.01 -0.56 -5.69
C VAL A 120 13.31 -1.23 -4.35
N GLN A 121 13.03 -0.54 -3.24
CA GLN A 121 13.27 -1.03 -1.88
C GLN A 121 11.97 -1.50 -1.21
N TYR A 122 11.11 -2.25 -1.92
CA TYR A 122 9.80 -2.64 -1.41
C TYR A 122 9.88 -3.35 -0.03
N LEU A 123 10.85 -4.25 0.18
CA LEU A 123 11.03 -4.94 1.47
C LEU A 123 11.36 -3.98 2.62
N ASP A 124 12.26 -3.02 2.38
CA ASP A 124 12.61 -2.02 3.39
C ASP A 124 11.40 -1.14 3.73
N MET A 125 10.58 -0.81 2.74
CA MET A 125 9.35 -0.05 2.94
C MET A 125 8.29 -0.85 3.71
N LEU A 126 8.15 -2.15 3.44
CA LEU A 126 7.26 -3.02 4.23
C LEU A 126 7.69 -3.07 5.70
N ASN A 127 9.00 -3.21 5.96
CA ASN A 127 9.55 -3.18 7.32
C ASN A 127 9.32 -1.82 8.00
N ALA A 128 9.55 -0.72 7.26
CA ALA A 128 9.32 0.63 7.78
C ALA A 128 7.84 0.86 8.11
N ALA A 129 6.92 0.44 7.23
CA ALA A 129 5.49 0.52 7.47
C ALA A 129 5.09 -0.26 8.72
N TRP A 130 5.53 -1.52 8.83
CA TRP A 130 5.25 -2.39 9.99
C TRP A 130 5.75 -1.81 11.32
N LYS A 131 6.92 -1.14 11.30
CA LYS A 131 7.47 -0.46 12.47
C LYS A 131 6.54 0.63 12.99
N HIS A 132 5.85 1.34 12.11
CA HIS A 132 4.95 2.43 12.47
C HIS A 132 3.55 1.99 12.91
N VAL A 133 3.26 0.69 12.95
CA VAL A 133 1.97 0.18 13.43
C VAL A 133 2.00 0.08 14.96
N LYS A 134 1.03 0.67 15.67
CA LYS A 134 0.86 0.46 17.12
C LYS A 134 0.60 -1.02 17.44
N PRO A 135 0.97 -1.53 18.62
CA PRO A 135 0.46 -2.82 19.10
C PRO A 135 -1.08 -2.88 19.02
N GLY A 136 -1.63 -3.94 18.42
CA GLY A 136 -3.08 -4.05 18.15
C GLY A 136 -3.59 -3.31 16.91
N GLY A 137 -2.78 -2.43 16.32
CA GLY A 137 -3.07 -1.68 15.11
C GLY A 137 -2.96 -2.51 13.82
N TYR A 138 -3.18 -1.85 12.68
CA TYR A 138 -3.27 -2.50 11.38
C TYR A 138 -2.30 -1.91 10.35
N PHE A 139 -1.66 -2.78 9.58
CA PHE A 139 -1.00 -2.41 8.34
C PHE A 139 -1.82 -2.87 7.13
N ILE A 140 -2.10 -1.96 6.22
CA ILE A 140 -2.86 -2.21 5.00
C ILE A 140 -1.99 -1.92 3.81
N SER A 141 -1.85 -2.91 2.94
CA SER A 141 -1.09 -2.75 1.72
C SER A 141 -1.68 -3.55 0.58
N THR A 142 -1.50 -3.02 -0.63
CA THR A 142 -1.93 -3.69 -1.85
C THR A 142 -0.74 -4.26 -2.61
N PHE A 143 -0.95 -5.40 -3.25
CA PHE A 143 0.07 -6.05 -4.06
C PHE A 143 -0.50 -6.57 -5.37
N ARG A 144 0.41 -6.88 -6.28
CA ARG A 144 0.15 -7.63 -7.51
C ARG A 144 0.73 -9.03 -7.35
N LEU A 145 -0.14 -10.03 -7.23
CA LEU A 145 0.27 -11.41 -7.02
C LEU A 145 0.21 -12.25 -8.28
N THR A 146 1.05 -13.27 -8.30
CA THR A 146 1.02 -14.38 -9.24
C THR A 146 1.22 -15.71 -8.51
N ASN A 147 0.76 -16.81 -9.09
CA ASN A 147 1.10 -18.17 -8.67
C ASN A 147 2.34 -18.73 -9.41
N LEU A 148 2.92 -17.94 -10.32
CA LEU A 148 4.18 -18.22 -11.00
C LEU A 148 5.38 -17.61 -10.24
N ASP A 149 6.57 -17.69 -10.81
CA ASP A 149 7.73 -16.94 -10.30
C ASP A 149 7.42 -15.43 -10.32
N GLY A 150 7.77 -14.73 -9.24
CA GLY A 150 7.64 -13.27 -9.15
C GLY A 150 8.65 -12.51 -10.02
N CYS A 151 8.41 -11.22 -10.23
CA CYS A 151 9.31 -10.33 -10.94
C CYS A 151 9.49 -9.02 -10.17
N ASN A 152 10.66 -8.87 -9.56
CA ASN A 152 11.15 -7.63 -8.96
C ASN A 152 12.40 -7.14 -9.71
N ASP A 153 12.30 -7.05 -11.04
CA ASP A 153 13.35 -6.50 -11.89
C ASP A 153 12.75 -5.43 -12.79
N MET A 154 13.09 -4.16 -12.52
CA MET A 154 12.59 -3.01 -13.26
C MET A 154 13.01 -3.03 -14.75
N LYS A 155 13.98 -3.85 -15.16
CA LYS A 155 14.29 -4.06 -16.58
C LYS A 155 13.24 -4.92 -17.29
N ARG A 156 12.51 -5.75 -16.55
CA ARG A 156 11.54 -6.73 -17.06
C ARG A 156 10.09 -6.39 -16.70
N SER A 157 9.89 -5.71 -15.57
CA SER A 157 8.56 -5.35 -15.06
C SER A 157 8.56 -3.91 -14.53
N TYR A 158 7.95 -2.99 -15.28
CA TYR A 158 7.88 -1.57 -14.96
C TYR A 158 6.60 -0.93 -15.54
N GLN A 159 6.22 0.24 -15.03
CA GLN A 159 5.05 0.97 -15.51
C GLN A 159 5.39 2.42 -15.83
N TYR A 160 4.85 2.93 -16.94
CA TYR A 160 4.97 4.34 -17.29
C TYR A 160 3.97 5.20 -16.48
N ILE A 161 4.49 6.27 -15.89
CA ILE A 161 3.77 7.21 -15.02
C ILE A 161 3.34 8.43 -15.84
N ASN A 162 2.26 8.27 -16.61
CA ASN A 162 1.63 9.36 -17.36
C ASN A 162 0.11 9.40 -17.19
N TYR A 163 -0.52 8.28 -16.83
CA TYR A 163 -1.98 8.17 -16.64
C TYR A 163 -2.82 8.50 -17.90
N GLU A 164 -2.19 8.58 -19.07
CA GLU A 164 -2.83 8.85 -20.37
C GLU A 164 -2.93 7.59 -21.25
N GLY A 165 -2.48 6.44 -20.74
CA GLY A 165 -2.53 5.16 -21.47
C GLY A 165 -1.41 4.98 -22.50
N VAL A 166 -0.44 5.91 -22.55
CA VAL A 166 0.72 5.86 -23.43
C VAL A 166 1.93 5.25 -22.72
N ARG A 167 2.94 4.80 -23.47
CA ARG A 167 4.14 4.13 -22.93
C ARG A 167 5.37 5.03 -22.99
N GLU A 168 5.26 6.19 -22.36
CA GLU A 168 6.30 7.22 -22.32
C GLU A 168 6.39 7.91 -20.94
N GLY A 169 7.50 8.61 -20.72
CA GLY A 169 7.77 9.35 -19.49
C GLY A 169 8.52 8.55 -18.43
N GLU A 170 8.34 8.97 -17.17
CA GLU A 170 8.98 8.34 -16.01
C GLU A 170 8.48 6.91 -15.81
N LYS A 171 9.37 6.05 -15.29
CA LYS A 171 9.08 4.63 -15.06
C LYS A 171 9.12 4.33 -13.58
N ALA A 172 8.06 3.71 -13.08
CA ALA A 172 8.05 3.06 -11.78
C ALA A 172 8.41 1.57 -11.90
N SER A 173 8.94 0.99 -10.82
CA SER A 173 8.96 -0.46 -10.71
C SER A 173 7.54 -1.00 -10.81
N TYR A 174 7.35 -2.20 -11.35
CA TYR A 174 6.07 -2.87 -11.35
C TYR A 174 6.27 -4.24 -10.72
N VAL A 175 6.42 -4.25 -9.40
CA VAL A 175 6.77 -5.46 -8.65
C VAL A 175 5.59 -6.42 -8.68
N VAL A 176 5.83 -7.62 -9.18
CA VAL A 176 4.89 -8.74 -9.15
C VAL A 176 5.46 -9.80 -8.22
N LEU A 177 4.67 -10.20 -7.23
CA LEU A 177 5.12 -11.10 -6.17
C LEU A 177 4.53 -12.49 -6.36
N ASN A 178 5.35 -13.52 -6.17
CA ASN A 178 4.80 -14.86 -5.95
C ASN A 178 3.99 -14.84 -4.64
N ALA A 179 2.77 -15.38 -4.68
CA ALA A 179 1.88 -15.35 -3.54
C ALA A 179 2.46 -16.10 -2.32
N SER A 180 3.03 -17.30 -2.52
CA SER A 180 3.61 -18.09 -1.43
C SER A 180 4.75 -17.35 -0.74
N GLU A 181 5.64 -16.75 -1.52
CA GLU A 181 6.79 -15.99 -1.01
C GLU A 181 6.35 -14.76 -0.21
N LEU A 182 5.39 -13.98 -0.71
CA LEU A 182 4.86 -12.84 0.04
C LEU A 182 4.24 -13.30 1.36
N PHE A 183 3.42 -14.35 1.36
CA PHE A 183 2.80 -14.85 2.59
C PHE A 183 3.84 -15.32 3.61
N GLN A 184 4.92 -15.98 3.17
CA GLN A 184 6.03 -16.34 4.04
C GLN A 184 6.71 -15.10 4.62
N GLN A 185 6.87 -14.02 3.84
CA GLN A 185 7.40 -12.76 4.34
C GLN A 185 6.47 -12.11 5.37
N LEU A 186 5.16 -12.05 5.10
CA LEU A 186 4.18 -11.48 6.02
C LEU A 186 4.10 -12.28 7.34
N LYS A 187 4.28 -13.61 7.30
CA LYS A 187 4.35 -14.44 8.51
C LYS A 187 5.54 -14.08 9.41
N LYS A 188 6.66 -13.58 8.86
CA LYS A 188 7.84 -13.14 9.64
C LYS A 188 7.58 -11.90 10.49
N PHE A 189 6.51 -11.15 10.20
CA PHE A 189 6.05 -10.08 11.09
C PHE A 189 5.34 -10.58 12.34
N GLU A 190 5.12 -11.90 12.44
CA GLU A 190 4.37 -12.55 13.51
C GLU A 190 3.04 -11.83 13.80
N PRO A 191 2.20 -11.59 12.77
CA PRO A 191 0.95 -10.87 12.96
C PRO A 191 -0.02 -11.68 13.82
N LYS A 192 -0.97 -10.99 14.44
CA LYS A 192 -2.11 -11.62 15.09
C LYS A 192 -3.05 -12.23 14.05
N ALA A 193 -3.36 -11.45 13.03
CA ALA A 193 -4.32 -11.80 11.99
C ALA A 193 -3.88 -11.23 10.64
N VAL A 194 -4.18 -11.96 9.57
CA VAL A 194 -4.01 -11.52 8.19
C VAL A 194 -5.33 -11.71 7.44
N ASN A 195 -5.90 -10.61 6.96
CA ASN A 195 -7.08 -10.58 6.12
C ASN A 195 -6.67 -10.18 4.70
N ALA A 196 -7.28 -10.76 3.68
CA ALA A 196 -7.01 -10.37 2.30
C ALA A 196 -8.25 -10.47 1.41
N PHE A 197 -8.39 -9.53 0.47
CA PHE A 197 -9.37 -9.61 -0.61
C PHE A 197 -8.67 -9.31 -1.93
N GLY A 198 -8.84 -10.19 -2.91
CA GLY A 198 -8.21 -10.02 -4.21
C GLY A 198 -8.96 -10.72 -5.34
N TYR A 199 -8.65 -10.29 -6.56
CA TYR A 199 -9.28 -10.78 -7.78
C TYR A 199 -8.30 -10.71 -8.96
N TRP A 200 -8.51 -11.58 -9.95
CA TRP A 200 -7.76 -11.55 -11.20
C TRP A 200 -8.15 -10.32 -12.04
N GLY A 201 -7.15 -9.71 -12.66
CA GLY A 201 -7.33 -8.66 -13.65
C GLY A 201 -6.16 -8.59 -14.62
N ALA A 202 -6.32 -7.81 -15.68
CA ALA A 202 -5.22 -7.49 -16.58
C ALA A 202 -4.28 -6.46 -15.93
N PRO A 203 -2.95 -6.53 -16.16
CA PRO A 203 -2.03 -5.44 -15.85
C PRO A 203 -2.48 -4.11 -16.49
N SER A 204 -1.96 -3.00 -15.97
CA SER A 204 -2.21 -1.69 -16.59
C SER A 204 -1.73 -1.68 -18.05
N SER A 205 -2.45 -0.99 -18.93
CA SER A 205 -2.04 -0.81 -20.33
C SER A 205 -0.67 -0.15 -20.47
N THR A 206 -0.27 0.67 -19.48
CA THR A 206 1.03 1.33 -19.41
C THR A 206 2.10 0.49 -18.71
N ALA A 207 1.78 -0.72 -18.24
CA ALA A 207 2.75 -1.65 -17.69
C ALA A 207 3.43 -2.47 -18.79
N ILE A 208 4.74 -2.65 -18.65
CA ILE A 208 5.54 -3.64 -19.36
C ILE A 208 5.89 -4.72 -18.34
N THR A 209 5.37 -5.92 -18.52
CA THR A 209 5.50 -7.02 -17.55
C THR A 209 5.33 -8.37 -18.26
N PRO A 210 5.92 -9.48 -17.79
CA PRO A 210 5.81 -10.78 -18.46
C PRO A 210 4.48 -11.51 -18.20
N TYR A 211 3.57 -10.93 -17.41
CA TYR A 211 2.31 -11.55 -17.01
C TYR A 211 1.14 -10.99 -17.82
N GLU A 212 0.26 -11.86 -18.28
CA GLU A 212 -1.00 -11.45 -18.94
C GLU A 212 -2.12 -11.15 -17.93
N THR A 213 -2.07 -11.80 -16.76
CA THR A 213 -3.03 -11.63 -15.67
C THR A 213 -2.31 -11.57 -14.33
N LEU A 214 -2.86 -10.78 -13.41
CA LEU A 214 -2.34 -10.58 -12.06
C LEU A 214 -3.50 -10.59 -11.06
N CYS A 215 -3.25 -11.11 -9.87
CA CYS A 215 -4.19 -11.02 -8.77
C CYS A 215 -3.93 -9.71 -8.02
N PHE A 216 -4.82 -8.73 -8.18
CA PHE A 216 -4.80 -7.48 -7.44
C PHE A 216 -5.42 -7.71 -6.08
N VAL A 217 -4.66 -7.46 -5.02
CA VAL A 217 -5.06 -7.80 -3.66
C VAL A 217 -4.82 -6.63 -2.71
N ALA A 218 -5.70 -6.46 -1.75
CA ALA A 218 -5.47 -5.66 -0.55
C ALA A 218 -5.37 -6.59 0.66
N PHE A 219 -4.42 -6.31 1.55
CA PHE A 219 -4.24 -7.00 2.82
C PHE A 219 -4.55 -6.08 3.98
N SER A 220 -5.05 -6.64 5.08
CA SER A 220 -4.98 -6.04 6.42
C SER A 220 -4.25 -6.99 7.34
N ILE A 221 -3.15 -6.51 7.93
CA ILE A 221 -2.23 -7.27 8.77
C ILE A 221 -2.28 -6.64 10.15
N GLN A 222 -2.81 -7.38 11.13
CA GLN A 222 -2.97 -6.88 12.49
C GLN A 222 -1.72 -7.18 13.32
N LYS A 223 -1.16 -6.15 13.96
CA LYS A 223 -0.04 -6.29 14.89
C LYS A 223 -0.52 -6.84 16.22
N ARG A 224 0.27 -7.74 16.81
CA ARG A 224 -0.02 -8.32 18.13
C ARG A 224 0.02 -7.23 19.20
N ILE A 225 -0.80 -7.42 20.23
CA ILE A 225 -0.58 -6.75 21.51
C ILE A 225 0.49 -7.54 22.28
N VAL A 226 1.16 -6.89 23.23
CA VAL A 226 2.18 -7.54 24.06
C VAL A 226 1.55 -8.71 24.83
N GLY A 227 2.15 -9.91 24.73
CA GLY A 227 1.68 -11.12 25.39
C GLY A 227 0.63 -11.93 24.62
N ASP A 228 0.33 -11.58 23.36
CA ASP A 228 -0.53 -12.42 22.50
C ASP A 228 0.29 -13.53 21.82
N ASP A 229 0.21 -14.74 22.38
CA ASP A 229 0.93 -15.92 21.89
C ASP A 229 0.04 -16.87 21.04
N ASN A 230 -1.15 -16.42 20.64
CA ASN A 230 -2.07 -17.27 19.87
C ASN A 230 -1.57 -17.52 18.43
N SER A 231 -1.99 -18.62 17.82
CA SER A 231 -1.74 -18.90 16.41
C SER A 231 -2.26 -17.78 15.50
N ILE A 232 -1.54 -17.49 14.41
CA ILE A 232 -1.95 -16.49 13.41
C ILE A 232 -3.29 -16.90 12.78
N THR A 233 -4.25 -15.98 12.74
CA THR A 233 -5.52 -16.21 12.02
C THR A 233 -5.48 -15.67 10.60
N PHE A 234 -6.11 -16.39 9.68
CA PHE A 234 -6.17 -16.02 8.26
C PHE A 234 -7.62 -15.98 7.79
N ASP A 235 -8.01 -14.86 7.17
CA ASP A 235 -9.30 -14.70 6.48
C ASP A 235 -9.02 -14.18 5.07
N LEU A 236 -8.94 -15.12 4.13
CA LEU A 236 -8.43 -14.88 2.78
C LEU A 236 -9.53 -15.13 1.76
N THR A 237 -10.03 -14.05 1.16
CA THR A 237 -10.91 -14.11 0.00
C THR A 237 -10.09 -13.82 -1.26
N LEU A 238 -9.39 -14.84 -1.77
CA LEU A 238 -8.50 -14.78 -2.92
C LEU A 238 -8.89 -15.83 -3.98
N PRO A 239 -8.45 -15.67 -5.24
CA PRO A 239 -8.65 -16.71 -6.25
C PRO A 239 -8.07 -18.06 -5.83
N GLU A 240 -8.71 -19.15 -6.25
CA GLU A 240 -8.37 -20.52 -5.81
C GLU A 240 -6.92 -20.89 -6.17
N GLU A 241 -6.43 -20.46 -7.33
CA GLU A 241 -5.06 -20.73 -7.78
C GLU A 241 -4.02 -20.04 -6.90
N ILE A 242 -4.33 -18.87 -6.36
CA ILE A 242 -3.49 -18.16 -5.40
C ILE A 242 -3.52 -18.91 -4.07
N LEU A 243 -4.72 -19.28 -3.58
CA LEU A 243 -4.87 -20.00 -2.32
C LEU A 243 -4.14 -21.34 -2.31
N LYS A 244 -4.17 -22.10 -3.41
CA LYS A 244 -3.45 -23.39 -3.55
C LYS A 244 -1.93 -23.25 -3.36
N GLY A 245 -1.36 -22.10 -3.73
CA GLY A 245 0.07 -21.83 -3.60
C GLY A 245 0.49 -21.37 -2.21
N ILE A 246 -0.45 -20.97 -1.35
CA ILE A 246 -0.17 -20.44 -0.02
C ILE A 246 -0.37 -21.56 0.99
N ASP A 247 0.69 -21.92 1.72
CA ASP A 247 0.54 -22.83 2.85
C ASP A 247 -0.07 -22.08 4.04
N VAL A 248 -1.39 -22.14 4.16
CA VAL A 248 -2.15 -21.54 5.27
C VAL A 248 -2.37 -22.54 6.41
N LYS A 249 -1.80 -23.76 6.36
CA LYS A 249 -1.97 -24.71 7.45
C LYS A 249 -1.29 -24.17 8.71
N THR A 250 -2.13 -23.87 9.70
CA THR A 250 -1.78 -23.54 11.08
C THR A 250 -0.93 -24.67 11.66
N GLN A 251 0.25 -24.34 12.18
CA GLN A 251 0.83 -25.12 13.28
C GLN A 251 0.00 -24.85 14.55
#